data_AF-A0A8H7I2E1-F1
#
_entry.id   AF-A0A8H7I2E1-F1
#
_cell.length_a   1.000
_cell.length_b   1.000
_cell.length_c   1.000
_cell.angle_alpha   90.00
_cell.angle_beta   90.00
_cell.angle_gamma   90.00
#
_symmetry.space_group_name_H-M   'P 1'
#
loop_
_entity.id
_entity.type
_entity.pdbx_description
1 polymer ?
#
loop_
_entity_poly.entity_id
_entity_poly.type
_entity_poly.pdbx_seq_one_letter_code
_entity_poly.pdbx_strand_id
1 'polypeptide(L)'
;MRLHSVALGTGLLGATAVTAAKNGLPVDKIYGVNLGSWLLVEPWMLPDEWVNKMGGERCDADCSACAASEFGLVKKLGQEKADQVFEEHWATWFTEKDVDEIVAAGLNSVRIPWATGLLNHWWSGPPNFILEVA
;
A
#
# COMPACT_ATOMS: atom_id res chain seq x y z
N MET A 1 -1.95 79.81 -20.82
CA MET A 1 -1.44 79.13 -19.62
C MET A 1 -1.68 77.64 -19.82
N ARG A 2 -0.59 76.86 -20.00
CA ARG A 2 -0.66 75.40 -20.04
C ARG A 2 -1.10 74.91 -18.67
N LEU A 3 -2.04 73.97 -18.58
CA LEU A 3 -2.08 73.00 -17.49
C LEU A 3 -2.59 71.66 -18.04
N HIS A 4 -1.90 70.61 -17.63
CA HIS A 4 -1.97 69.24 -18.14
C HIS A 4 -3.18 68.44 -17.62
N SER A 5 -3.49 67.38 -18.36
CA SER A 5 -4.50 66.34 -18.15
C SER A 5 -4.48 65.68 -16.78
N VAL A 6 -5.64 65.22 -16.30
CA VAL A 6 -5.74 63.99 -15.49
C VAL A 6 -6.99 63.22 -15.92
N ALA A 7 -6.81 62.17 -16.70
CA ALA A 7 -7.82 61.13 -16.90
C ALA A 7 -7.83 60.26 -15.64
N LEU A 8 -8.94 60.24 -14.90
CA LEU A 8 -9.17 59.23 -13.86
C LEU A 8 -9.44 57.90 -14.56
N GLY A 9 -8.39 57.10 -14.72
CA GLY A 9 -8.49 55.72 -15.16
C GLY A 9 -9.23 54.90 -14.12
N THR A 10 -10.37 54.33 -14.50
CA THR A 10 -11.00 53.21 -13.80
C THR A 10 -10.06 52.02 -13.84
N GLY A 11 -9.22 51.88 -12.82
CA GLY A 11 -8.44 50.68 -12.58
C GLY A 11 -9.37 49.58 -12.09
N LEU A 12 -9.85 48.73 -13.01
CA LEU A 12 -10.45 47.46 -12.64
C LEU A 12 -9.31 46.60 -12.06
N LEU A 13 -9.17 46.60 -10.73
CA LEU A 13 -8.35 45.61 -10.02
C LEU A 13 -9.05 44.26 -10.19
N GLY A 14 -8.79 43.60 -11.31
CA GLY A 14 -9.15 42.21 -11.51
C GLY A 14 -8.40 41.38 -10.47
N ALA A 15 -9.11 40.92 -9.45
CA ALA A 15 -8.60 39.89 -8.57
C ALA A 15 -8.45 38.61 -9.39
N THR A 16 -7.24 38.35 -9.88
CA THR A 16 -6.85 37.04 -10.37
C THR A 16 -6.85 36.09 -9.17
N ALA A 17 -7.97 35.39 -8.97
CA ALA A 17 -7.99 34.23 -8.10
C ALA A 17 -7.02 33.20 -8.69
N VAL A 18 -5.84 33.07 -8.09
CA VAL A 18 -4.93 31.97 -8.35
C VAL A 18 -5.64 30.72 -7.85
N THR A 19 -6.32 30.02 -8.74
CA THR A 19 -6.79 28.67 -8.46
C THR A 19 -5.55 27.81 -8.38
N ALA A 20 -5.10 27.52 -7.15
CA ALA A 20 -4.05 26.54 -6.93
C ALA A 20 -4.53 25.23 -7.56
N ALA A 21 -3.86 24.81 -8.64
CA ALA A 21 -4.09 23.51 -9.23
C ALA A 21 -3.83 22.45 -8.15
N LYS A 22 -4.84 21.64 -7.82
CA LYS A 22 -4.74 20.47 -6.94
C LYS A 22 -3.95 19.33 -7.59
N ASN A 23 -2.86 19.63 -8.31
CA ASN A 23 -2.09 18.65 -9.06
C ASN A 23 -0.84 18.23 -8.26
N GLY A 24 -1.06 17.90 -6.99
CA GLY A 24 -0.07 17.52 -5.98
C GLY A 24 -0.61 17.91 -4.60
N LEU A 25 -1.15 16.95 -3.85
CA LEU A 25 -1.94 17.22 -2.64
C LEU A 25 -1.07 17.88 -1.55
N PRO A 26 -1.47 19.03 -0.96
CA PRO A 26 -0.89 19.51 0.28
C PRO A 26 -1.45 18.66 1.43
N VAL A 27 -0.92 17.45 1.60
CA VAL A 27 -1.11 16.69 2.85
C VAL A 27 -0.14 17.27 3.87
N ASP A 28 -0.66 17.96 4.89
CA ASP A 28 0.20 18.53 5.94
C ASP A 28 1.09 17.44 6.58
N LYS A 29 0.55 16.22 6.75
CA LYS A 29 1.26 15.02 7.24
C LYS A 29 0.62 13.72 6.73
N ILE A 30 1.44 12.67 6.61
CA ILE A 30 0.99 11.30 6.35
C ILE A 30 0.57 10.65 7.68
N TYR A 31 -0.64 10.12 7.71
CA TYR A 31 -1.18 9.30 8.79
C TYR A 31 -1.62 7.99 8.16
N GLY A 32 -0.76 6.99 8.24
CA GLY A 32 -0.98 5.73 7.52
C GLY A 32 -0.66 4.50 8.34
N VAL A 33 -1.07 3.36 7.79
CA VAL A 33 -0.87 2.03 8.35
C VAL A 33 -0.16 1.13 7.34
N ASN A 34 0.49 0.07 7.84
CA ASN A 34 1.06 -0.96 6.98
C ASN A 34 0.05 -2.09 6.79
N LEU A 35 -0.15 -2.54 5.56
CA LEU A 35 -0.89 -3.77 5.24
C LEU A 35 0.04 -4.97 5.42
N GLY A 36 0.55 -5.13 6.64
CA GLY A 36 1.46 -6.20 7.01
C GLY A 36 0.81 -7.57 6.82
N SER A 37 1.63 -8.55 6.46
CA SER A 37 1.20 -9.91 6.18
C SER A 37 0.23 -10.10 5.03
N TRP A 38 -0.11 -9.08 4.22
CA TRP A 38 -0.96 -9.31 3.06
C TRP A 38 -0.21 -10.00 1.90
N LEU A 39 0.74 -9.30 1.28
CA LEU A 39 1.52 -9.85 0.15
C LEU A 39 2.89 -10.42 0.57
N LEU A 40 3.24 -10.27 1.84
CA LEU A 40 4.47 -10.80 2.43
C LEU A 40 4.14 -11.29 3.83
N VAL A 41 3.98 -12.60 3.98
CA VAL A 41 3.39 -13.20 5.18
C VAL A 41 4.41 -13.28 6.31
N GLU A 42 4.07 -12.71 7.46
CA GLU A 42 4.87 -12.76 8.68
C GLU A 42 4.15 -13.60 9.75
N PRO A 43 4.58 -14.85 10.02
CA PRO A 43 3.82 -15.78 10.86
C PRO A 43 3.46 -15.30 12.27
N TRP A 44 4.17 -14.30 12.80
CA TRP A 44 3.89 -13.72 14.10
C TRP A 44 2.68 -12.78 14.11
N MET A 45 2.26 -12.21 12.97
CA MET A 45 1.07 -11.38 12.85
C MET A 45 -0.23 -12.20 12.74
N LEU A 46 -0.13 -13.44 12.28
CA LEU A 46 -1.25 -14.36 12.03
C LEU A 46 -0.93 -15.81 12.44
N PRO A 47 -0.54 -16.06 13.70
CA PRO A 47 -0.03 -17.36 14.12
C PRO A 47 -1.05 -18.50 13.92
N ASP A 48 -2.33 -18.23 14.15
CA ASP A 48 -3.39 -19.23 14.02
C ASP A 48 -3.67 -19.58 12.57
N GLU A 49 -3.70 -18.60 11.67
CA GLU A 49 -3.91 -18.84 10.24
C GLU A 49 -2.69 -19.52 9.62
N TRP A 50 -1.48 -19.09 9.98
CA TRP A 50 -0.24 -19.70 9.53
C TRP A 50 -0.21 -21.21 9.80
N VAL A 51 -0.52 -21.61 11.04
CA VAL A 51 -0.45 -23.02 11.45
C VAL A 51 -1.68 -23.80 10.99
N ASN A 52 -2.88 -23.28 11.20
CA ASN A 52 -4.11 -24.07 11.04
C ASN A 52 -4.72 -24.02 9.63
N LYS A 53 -4.39 -23.01 8.82
CA LYS A 53 -4.91 -22.88 7.45
C LYS A 53 -3.82 -23.01 6.40
N MET A 54 -2.67 -22.38 6.61
CA MET A 54 -1.64 -22.31 5.58
C MET A 54 -0.69 -23.51 5.59
N GLY A 55 -0.61 -24.27 6.70
CA GLY A 55 0.29 -25.43 6.82
C GLY A 55 1.73 -25.07 7.24
N GLY A 56 1.91 -23.83 7.70
CA GLY A 56 3.12 -23.33 8.33
C GLY A 56 3.36 -23.94 9.70
N GLU A 57 4.55 -23.71 10.23
CA GLU A 57 5.01 -24.27 11.49
C GLU A 57 5.53 -23.16 12.40
N ARG A 58 5.33 -23.35 13.71
CA ARG A 58 5.96 -22.54 14.74
C ARG A 58 7.13 -23.33 15.32
N CYS A 59 8.31 -22.73 15.30
CA CYS A 59 9.55 -23.43 15.61
C CYS A 59 10.29 -22.67 16.69
N ASP A 60 10.33 -23.26 17.88
CA ASP A 60 10.91 -22.59 19.05
C ASP A 60 12.42 -22.81 19.17
N ALA A 61 13.01 -23.72 18.39
CA ALA A 61 14.40 -24.16 18.54
C ALA A 61 15.26 -24.02 17.26
N ASP A 62 14.75 -24.41 16.09
CA ASP A 62 15.49 -24.36 14.82
C ASP A 62 14.58 -23.97 13.66
N CYS A 63 14.76 -22.75 13.16
CA CYS A 63 13.99 -22.21 12.03
C CYS A 63 14.44 -22.78 10.67
N SER A 64 15.57 -23.50 10.59
CA SER A 64 16.10 -24.05 9.33
C SER A 64 15.42 -25.37 8.95
N ALA A 65 14.85 -26.08 9.92
CA ALA A 65 14.23 -27.39 9.76
C ALA A 65 12.71 -27.34 9.56
N CYS A 66 12.11 -26.15 9.48
CA CYS A 66 10.67 -26.00 9.52
C CYS A 66 10.12 -24.89 8.62
N ALA A 67 8.82 -24.94 8.35
CA ALA A 67 8.10 -23.93 7.58
C ALA A 67 7.73 -22.71 8.45
N ALA A 68 8.73 -22.01 9.00
CA ALA A 68 8.55 -20.77 9.78
C ALA A 68 8.67 -19.49 8.94
N SER A 69 8.82 -19.61 7.62
CA SER A 69 8.88 -18.48 6.68
C SER A 69 8.09 -18.81 5.42
N GLU A 70 7.70 -17.78 4.66
CA GLU A 70 7.05 -17.94 3.35
C GLU A 70 7.83 -18.89 2.44
N PHE A 71 9.15 -18.70 2.33
CA PHE A 71 10.03 -19.57 1.55
C PHE A 71 10.04 -21.02 2.07
N GLY A 72 10.11 -21.20 3.38
CA GLY A 72 10.06 -22.53 4.00
C GLY A 72 8.73 -23.23 3.75
N LEU A 73 7.63 -22.49 3.78
CA LEU A 73 6.29 -22.99 3.50
C LEU A 73 6.13 -23.41 2.03
N VAL A 74 6.54 -22.57 1.08
CA VAL A 74 6.52 -22.91 -0.35
C VAL A 74 7.38 -24.15 -0.62
N LYS A 75 8.56 -24.25 -0.01
CA LYS A 75 9.43 -25.43 -0.14
C LYS A 75 8.79 -26.70 0.42
N LYS A 76 8.03 -26.60 1.51
CA LYS A 76 7.33 -27.72 2.16
C LYS A 76 6.11 -28.18 1.35
N LEU A 77 5.27 -27.24 0.91
CA LEU A 77 4.02 -27.53 0.21
C LEU A 77 4.22 -27.88 -1.27
N GLY A 78 5.27 -27.35 -1.89
CA GLY A 78 5.40 -27.28 -3.34
C GLY A 78 4.56 -26.14 -3.94
N GLN A 79 4.90 -25.74 -5.17
CA GLN A 79 4.37 -24.53 -5.80
C GLN A 79 2.83 -24.55 -5.90
N GLU A 80 2.25 -25.57 -6.53
CA GLU A 80 0.80 -25.63 -6.78
C GLU A 80 -0.05 -25.50 -5.51
N LYS A 81 0.35 -26.17 -4.42
CA LYS A 81 -0.38 -26.08 -3.16
C LYS A 81 -0.13 -24.76 -2.44
N ALA A 82 1.08 -24.22 -2.53
CA ALA A 82 1.38 -22.90 -2.00
C ALA A 82 0.51 -21.84 -2.68
N ASP A 83 0.37 -21.88 -4.00
CA ASP A 83 -0.42 -20.92 -4.78
C ASP A 83 -1.88 -20.87 -4.30
N GLN A 84 -2.50 -22.04 -4.12
CA GLN A 84 -3.86 -22.14 -3.60
C GLN A 84 -4.00 -21.52 -2.19
N VAL A 85 -3.03 -21.81 -1.32
CA VAL A 85 -3.04 -21.33 0.07
C VAL A 85 -2.84 -19.81 0.14
N PHE A 86 -1.90 -19.27 -0.65
CA PHE A 86 -1.66 -17.83 -0.69
C PHE A 86 -2.78 -17.08 -1.40
N GLU A 87 -3.39 -17.64 -2.45
CA GLU A 87 -4.57 -17.04 -3.11
C GLU A 87 -5.74 -16.90 -2.13
N GLU A 88 -6.04 -17.94 -1.33
CA GLU A 88 -7.07 -17.89 -0.29
C GLU A 88 -6.74 -16.83 0.77
N HIS A 89 -5.48 -16.76 1.20
CA HIS A 89 -5.02 -15.76 2.16
C HIS A 89 -5.19 -14.33 1.61
N TRP A 90 -4.71 -14.06 0.40
CA TRP A 90 -4.81 -12.72 -0.23
C TRP A 90 -6.24 -12.26 -0.42
N ALA A 91 -7.15 -13.19 -0.75
CA ALA A 91 -8.56 -12.90 -0.96
C ALA A 91 -9.34 -12.61 0.33
N THR A 92 -8.81 -13.03 1.48
CA THR A 92 -9.55 -12.96 2.77
C THR A 92 -8.89 -12.07 3.83
N TRP A 93 -7.58 -11.82 3.73
CA TRP A 93 -6.82 -11.03 4.71
C TRP A 93 -7.12 -9.54 4.68
N PHE A 94 -7.29 -8.97 3.48
CA PHE A 94 -7.57 -7.54 3.29
C PHE A 94 -8.64 -7.35 2.22
N THR A 95 -9.70 -6.64 2.57
CA THR A 95 -10.91 -6.46 1.77
C THR A 95 -11.29 -4.99 1.64
N GLU A 96 -12.28 -4.68 0.80
CA GLU A 96 -12.82 -3.32 0.66
C GLU A 96 -13.37 -2.79 2.00
N LYS A 97 -13.88 -3.68 2.87
CA LYS A 97 -14.34 -3.30 4.20
C LYS A 97 -13.21 -2.72 5.06
N ASP A 98 -12.01 -3.27 4.97
CA ASP A 98 -10.86 -2.76 5.72
C ASP A 98 -10.43 -1.38 5.21
N VAL A 99 -10.61 -1.10 3.91
CA VAL A 99 -10.42 0.24 3.34
C VAL A 99 -11.40 1.24 3.95
N ASP A 100 -12.68 0.87 4.06
CA ASP A 100 -13.69 1.72 4.69
C ASP A 100 -13.34 2.02 6.15
N GLU A 101 -12.82 1.04 6.89
CA GLU A 101 -12.38 1.21 8.27
C GLU A 101 -11.16 2.15 8.39
N ILE A 102 -10.18 2.03 7.47
CA ILE A 102 -9.01 2.92 7.39
C ILE A 102 -9.44 4.37 7.13
N VAL A 103 -10.37 4.57 6.19
CA VAL A 103 -10.91 5.90 5.86
C VAL A 103 -11.72 6.45 7.03
N ALA A 104 -12.56 5.63 7.68
CA ALA A 104 -13.35 6.03 8.84
C ALA A 104 -12.48 6.41 10.05
N ALA A 105 -11.30 5.79 10.18
CA ALA A 105 -10.30 6.14 11.19
C ALA A 105 -9.56 7.45 10.89
N GLY A 106 -9.80 8.09 9.74
CA GLY A 106 -9.15 9.35 9.34
C GLY A 106 -7.72 9.17 8.83
N LEU A 107 -7.32 7.94 8.48
CA LEU A 107 -6.03 7.66 7.87
C LEU A 107 -6.05 8.03 6.39
N ASN A 108 -4.90 8.46 5.87
CA ASN A 108 -4.76 9.02 4.52
C ASN A 108 -3.75 8.28 3.64
N SER A 109 -3.12 7.23 4.15
CA SER A 109 -2.13 6.45 3.41
C SER A 109 -2.06 5.02 3.91
N VAL A 110 -1.68 4.11 3.01
CA VAL A 110 -1.35 2.72 3.32
C VAL A 110 0.00 2.37 2.70
N ARG A 111 0.81 1.64 3.44
CA ARG A 111 2.06 1.05 2.95
C ARG A 111 1.84 -0.44 2.73
N ILE A 112 2.21 -0.93 1.54
CA ILE A 112 2.01 -2.33 1.16
C ILE A 112 3.38 -3.02 1.12
N PRO A 113 3.72 -3.87 2.11
CA PRO A 113 4.89 -4.74 2.03
C PRO A 113 4.66 -5.80 0.95
N TRP A 114 5.67 -6.03 0.12
CA TRP A 114 5.71 -7.07 -0.90
C TRP A 114 7.15 -7.56 -1.06
N ALA A 115 7.32 -8.79 -1.54
CA ALA A 115 8.63 -9.38 -1.78
C ALA A 115 8.96 -9.47 -3.28
N THR A 116 10.24 -9.34 -3.61
CA THR A 116 10.76 -9.41 -4.99
C THR A 116 10.42 -10.73 -5.70
N GLY A 117 10.14 -11.81 -4.96
CA GLY A 117 9.70 -13.09 -5.51
C GLY A 117 8.36 -13.03 -6.27
N LEU A 118 7.45 -12.13 -5.91
CA LEU A 118 6.15 -11.94 -6.58
C LEU A 118 6.30 -11.45 -8.03
N LEU A 119 7.36 -10.68 -8.33
CA LEU A 119 7.58 -10.09 -9.66
C LEU A 119 7.88 -11.15 -10.73
N ASN A 120 8.48 -12.27 -10.32
CA ASN A 120 9.09 -13.22 -11.25
C ASN A 120 8.14 -14.37 -11.63
N HIS A 121 7.09 -14.58 -10.82
CA HIS A 121 6.19 -15.73 -10.96
C HIS A 121 4.71 -15.35 -11.13
N TRP A 122 4.27 -14.19 -10.61
CA TRP A 122 2.84 -13.83 -10.53
C TRP A 122 2.46 -12.50 -11.20
N TRP A 123 3.43 -11.65 -11.56
CA TRP A 123 3.16 -10.33 -12.14
C TRP A 123 3.45 -10.26 -13.65
N SER A 124 2.40 -10.22 -14.47
CA SER A 124 2.47 -9.94 -15.92
C SER A 124 2.13 -8.48 -16.27
N GLY A 125 2.14 -7.57 -15.29
CA GLY A 125 1.76 -6.17 -15.49
C GLY A 125 2.84 -5.35 -16.23
N PRO A 126 2.47 -4.20 -16.83
CA PRO A 126 3.39 -3.39 -17.61
C PRO A 126 4.59 -2.93 -16.77
N PRO A 127 5.79 -2.81 -17.37
CA PRO A 127 7.07 -2.58 -16.67
C PRO A 127 7.20 -1.24 -15.93
N ASN A 128 6.17 -0.40 -15.92
CA ASN A 128 6.23 0.99 -15.47
C ASN A 128 5.35 1.30 -14.25
N PHE A 129 4.90 0.29 -13.49
CA PHE A 129 4.19 0.55 -12.24
C PHE A 129 5.19 0.81 -11.11
N ILE A 130 5.56 2.08 -10.94
CA ILE A 130 6.25 2.55 -9.74
C ILE A 130 5.21 2.63 -8.63
N LEU A 131 5.12 1.60 -7.79
CA LEU A 131 4.60 1.76 -6.43
C LEU A 131 5.71 2.43 -5.63
N GLU A 132 5.50 3.70 -5.32
CA GLU A 132 6.43 4.50 -4.53
C GLU A 132 6.58 3.85 -3.16
N VAL A 133 7.76 3.27 -2.92
CA VAL A 133 8.17 2.74 -1.62
C VAL A 133 8.32 3.94 -0.69
N ALA A 134 7.33 4.17 0.17
CA ALA A 134 7.53 4.89 1.41
C ALA A 134 8.06 3.93 2.49
#